data_AF-A0A5M9ZV52-F1
#
_entry.id   AF-A0A5M9ZV52-F1
#
_cell.length_a   1.000
_cell.length_b   1.000
_cell.length_c   1.000
_cell.angle_alpha   90.00
_cell.angle_beta   90.00
_cell.angle_gamma   90.00
#
_symmetry.space_group_name_H-M   'P 1'
#
loop_
_entity.id
_entity.type
_entity.pdbx_description
1 polymer ?
#
loop_
_entity_poly.entity_id
_entity_poly.type
_entity_poly.pdbx_seq_one_letter_code
_entity_poly.pdbx_strand_id
1 'polypeptide(L)'
;MSIPVILASQSKARRDVLFHAGIRPTIRVSHVDEAAVIVNTAAQQGIDPDSMTTKERVPLLARAKAAAVYRDYIAISAAAVAAVGEEHVSRPLTDGFGSIASVMPIHDAIDAEEGMANRAVGPLIIGCDSMFELDGVPYGKPHTVAHARERLALMRGRTGTLWTGHCVIDAATGSMISRASHAEVTFANYSDDDIERYIATGEPLEVAGSFTLDGFGGAFIDGIQGDPSGIIGLSLPLTRQLVEELGISWTDLWNLDRDEQQGTGYGSGKAVDPKAPRDNVNQPGDGFIDCACGHKHWGLNGASGVLLCRRDPESGEITDVLMQHRALWSAEGGTWGIPGGATADGESSLEGALRESFEEANIHPEDIAVVGSYVEDHGPWSYTTVFAFEKPGHTVEPRANDDESLEIAWVPFDKVGSLKLLTAMQTDWPRFEERLRQIAADYEQ
;
A
#
# COMPACT_ATOMS: atom_id res chain seq x y z
N MET A 1 19.38 -9.85 6.06
CA MET A 1 17.98 -9.81 5.59
C MET A 1 17.94 -9.00 4.31
N SER A 2 17.06 -9.36 3.38
CA SER A 2 16.83 -8.57 2.18
C SER A 2 16.31 -7.17 2.54
N ILE A 3 16.58 -6.18 1.70
CA ILE A 3 16.04 -4.84 1.84
C ILE A 3 14.59 -4.87 1.32
N PRO A 4 13.59 -4.48 2.13
CA PRO A 4 12.20 -4.48 1.66
C PRO A 4 12.01 -3.50 0.50
N VAL A 5 11.11 -3.85 -0.42
CA VAL A 5 10.78 -3.03 -1.58
C VAL A 5 9.29 -2.68 -1.52
N ILE A 6 8.97 -1.40 -1.66
CA ILE A 6 7.62 -0.90 -1.78
C ILE A 6 7.40 -0.47 -3.23
N LEU A 7 6.41 -1.03 -3.91
CA LEU A 7 5.99 -0.60 -5.24
C LEU A 7 4.87 0.43 -5.09
N ALA A 8 5.15 1.70 -5.45
CA ALA A 8 4.21 2.80 -5.47
C ALA A 8 3.28 2.74 -6.70
N SER A 9 2.58 1.62 -6.90
CA SER A 9 1.75 1.38 -8.08
C SER A 9 0.77 0.22 -7.89
N GLN A 10 -0.48 0.39 -8.35
CA GLN A 10 -1.46 -0.71 -8.49
C GLN A 10 -1.24 -1.61 -9.72
N SER A 11 -0.18 -1.38 -10.51
CA SER A 11 0.02 -2.12 -11.77
C SER A 11 0.46 -3.55 -11.53
N LYS A 12 -0.42 -4.51 -11.89
CA LYS A 12 -0.10 -5.94 -11.90
C LYS A 12 1.15 -6.26 -12.73
N ALA A 13 1.29 -5.65 -13.91
CA ALA A 13 2.43 -5.90 -14.80
C ALA A 13 3.77 -5.49 -14.14
N ARG A 14 3.83 -4.32 -13.50
CA ARG A 14 5.05 -3.85 -12.79
C ARG A 14 5.42 -4.76 -11.62
N ARG A 15 4.42 -5.17 -10.85
CA ARG A 15 4.58 -6.10 -9.74
C ARG A 15 5.11 -7.44 -10.23
N ASP A 16 4.52 -8.00 -11.29
CA ASP A 16 4.92 -9.29 -11.81
C ASP A 16 6.35 -9.24 -12.40
N VAL A 17 6.77 -8.11 -12.99
CA VAL A 17 8.18 -7.91 -13.42
C VAL A 17 9.15 -8.00 -12.23
N LEU A 18 8.83 -7.37 -11.10
CA LEU A 18 9.66 -7.47 -9.89
C LEU A 18 9.64 -8.89 -9.31
N PHE A 19 8.46 -9.52 -9.25
CA PHE A 19 8.30 -10.88 -8.72
C PHE A 19 9.16 -11.90 -9.48
N HIS A 20 9.09 -11.89 -10.81
CA HIS A 20 9.93 -12.77 -11.64
C HIS A 20 11.42 -12.41 -11.57
N ALA A 21 11.77 -11.19 -11.14
CA ALA A 21 13.15 -10.79 -10.87
C ALA A 21 13.64 -11.18 -9.45
N GLY A 22 12.82 -11.91 -8.69
CA GLY A 22 13.14 -12.40 -7.35
C GLY A 22 12.83 -11.42 -6.22
N ILE A 23 12.00 -10.41 -6.50
CA ILE A 23 11.61 -9.38 -5.56
C ILE A 23 10.09 -9.42 -5.39
N ARG A 24 9.60 -9.76 -4.20
CA ARG A 24 8.21 -9.58 -3.79
C ARG A 24 8.06 -8.20 -3.17
N PRO A 25 7.56 -7.19 -3.89
CA PRO A 25 7.35 -5.87 -3.31
C PRO A 25 6.09 -5.86 -2.44
N THR A 26 6.05 -5.00 -1.44
CA THR A 26 4.81 -4.55 -0.80
C THR A 26 4.14 -3.51 -1.69
N ILE A 27 2.84 -3.63 -1.95
CA ILE A 27 2.13 -2.73 -2.88
C ILE A 27 1.53 -1.56 -2.11
N ARG A 28 1.87 -0.33 -2.50
CA ARG A 28 1.25 0.89 -1.98
C ARG A 28 0.73 1.72 -3.13
N VAL A 29 -0.55 2.05 -3.13
CA VAL A 29 -1.16 2.82 -4.21
C VAL A 29 -0.92 4.30 -3.95
N SER A 30 -0.21 4.97 -4.86
CA SER A 30 -0.03 6.41 -4.80
C SER A 30 -1.22 7.13 -5.47
N HIS A 31 -1.90 8.01 -4.74
CA HIS A 31 -2.90 8.91 -5.30
C HIS A 31 -2.24 10.23 -5.70
N VAL A 32 -1.98 10.40 -7.00
CA VAL A 32 -1.33 11.60 -7.56
C VAL A 32 -2.19 12.19 -8.66
N ASP A 33 -2.49 13.49 -8.55
CA ASP A 33 -3.03 14.27 -9.67
C ASP A 33 -1.90 14.55 -10.67
N GLU A 34 -1.78 13.67 -11.66
CA GLU A 34 -0.72 13.72 -12.68
C GLU A 34 -0.77 15.03 -13.49
N ALA A 35 -1.97 15.54 -13.78
CA ALA A 35 -2.15 16.78 -14.51
C ALA A 35 -1.65 17.98 -13.70
N ALA A 36 -2.02 18.04 -12.40
CA ALA A 36 -1.52 19.08 -11.51
C ALA A 36 0.00 19.03 -11.35
N VAL A 37 0.61 17.83 -11.28
CA VAL A 37 2.08 17.68 -11.21
C VAL A 37 2.74 18.31 -12.44
N ILE A 38 2.26 18.01 -13.65
CA ILE A 38 2.81 18.56 -14.90
C ILE A 38 2.62 20.08 -14.95
N VAL A 39 1.41 20.57 -14.66
CA VAL A 39 1.09 22.02 -14.69
C VAL A 39 1.95 22.80 -13.70
N ASN A 40 2.05 22.33 -12.45
CA ASN A 40 2.84 22.99 -11.41
C ASN A 40 4.34 22.99 -11.76
N THR A 41 4.86 21.89 -12.29
CA THR A 41 6.27 21.80 -12.68
C THR A 41 6.58 22.71 -13.87
N ALA A 42 5.71 22.75 -14.88
CA ALA A 42 5.85 23.63 -16.02
C ALA A 42 5.82 25.12 -15.59
N ALA A 43 4.91 25.47 -14.68
CA ALA A 43 4.84 26.82 -14.11
C ALA A 43 6.13 27.21 -13.36
N GLN A 44 6.71 26.30 -12.58
CA GLN A 44 8.00 26.52 -11.90
C GLN A 44 9.17 26.69 -12.88
N GLN A 45 9.12 26.01 -14.02
CA GLN A 45 10.12 26.11 -15.08
C GLN A 45 9.87 27.28 -16.05
N GLY A 46 8.72 27.96 -15.95
CA GLY A 46 8.33 29.05 -16.85
C GLY A 46 8.03 28.59 -18.28
N ILE A 47 7.59 27.34 -18.46
CA ILE A 47 7.25 26.75 -19.76
C ILE A 47 5.76 26.44 -19.85
N ASP A 48 5.26 26.26 -21.08
CA ASP A 48 3.93 25.73 -21.33
C ASP A 48 3.88 24.24 -20.95
N PRO A 49 2.92 23.77 -20.13
CA PRO A 49 2.74 22.34 -19.84
C PRO A 49 2.71 21.44 -21.07
N ASP A 50 2.14 21.91 -22.18
CA ASP A 50 2.04 21.16 -23.42
C ASP A 50 3.37 21.04 -24.17
N SER A 51 4.35 21.88 -23.83
CA SER A 51 5.71 21.82 -24.40
C SER A 51 6.61 20.78 -23.73
N MET A 52 6.23 20.25 -22.55
CA MET A 52 7.00 19.24 -21.84
C MET A 52 6.95 17.91 -22.59
N THR A 53 8.12 17.38 -22.96
CA THR A 53 8.24 16.14 -23.74
C THR A 53 7.84 14.91 -22.92
N THR A 54 7.47 13.81 -23.59
CA THR A 54 7.16 12.53 -22.93
C THR A 54 8.31 12.06 -22.04
N LYS A 55 9.56 12.23 -22.52
CA LYS A 55 10.79 11.92 -21.80
C LYS A 55 10.94 12.70 -20.49
N GLU A 56 10.42 13.92 -20.41
CA GLU A 56 10.44 14.76 -19.20
C GLU A 56 9.28 14.44 -18.26
N ARG A 57 8.09 14.13 -18.83
CA ARG A 57 6.87 13.82 -18.07
C ARG A 57 6.98 12.53 -17.27
N VAL A 58 7.40 11.42 -17.89
CA VAL A 58 7.35 10.11 -17.21
C VAL A 58 8.25 10.00 -15.96
N PRO A 59 9.52 10.49 -15.91
CA PRO A 59 10.29 10.44 -14.68
C PRO A 59 9.74 11.41 -13.61
N LEU A 60 9.15 12.54 -14.02
CA LEU A 60 8.48 13.48 -13.12
C LEU A 60 7.27 12.83 -12.42
N LEU A 61 6.42 12.15 -13.18
CA LEU A 61 5.26 11.45 -12.63
C LEU A 61 5.67 10.25 -11.77
N ALA A 62 6.66 9.47 -12.21
CA ALA A 62 7.23 8.38 -11.41
C ALA A 62 7.76 8.90 -10.06
N ARG A 63 8.43 10.05 -10.06
CA ARG A 63 8.90 10.73 -8.85
C ARG A 63 7.74 11.15 -7.95
N ALA A 64 6.71 11.77 -8.50
CA ALA A 64 5.55 12.21 -7.72
C ALA A 64 4.84 11.03 -7.03
N LYS A 65 4.72 9.89 -7.73
CA LYS A 65 4.14 8.64 -7.19
C LYS A 65 4.96 8.07 -6.04
N ALA A 66 6.28 7.90 -6.23
CA ALA A 66 7.17 7.43 -5.16
C ALA A 66 7.18 8.38 -3.96
N ALA A 67 7.22 9.69 -4.22
CA ALA A 67 7.26 10.70 -3.17
C ALA A 67 5.96 10.79 -2.36
N ALA A 68 4.81 10.40 -2.93
CA ALA A 68 3.56 10.30 -2.19
C ALA A 68 3.66 9.22 -1.10
N VAL A 69 4.02 7.99 -1.50
CA VAL A 69 4.21 6.86 -0.58
C VAL A 69 5.31 7.15 0.45
N TYR A 70 6.39 7.83 0.04
CA TYR A 70 7.46 8.22 0.96
C TYR A 70 6.98 9.20 2.06
N ARG A 71 6.04 10.10 1.76
CA ARG A 71 5.48 11.00 2.79
C ARG A 71 4.66 10.23 3.82
N ASP A 72 3.82 9.30 3.38
CA ASP A 72 3.02 8.46 4.27
C ASP A 72 3.95 7.68 5.21
N TYR A 73 5.02 7.14 4.65
CA TYR A 73 6.04 6.41 5.39
C TYR A 73 6.77 7.27 6.44
N ILE A 74 7.16 8.49 6.08
CA ILE A 74 7.76 9.44 7.04
C ILE A 74 6.77 9.84 8.13
N ALA A 75 5.48 9.97 7.81
CA ALA A 75 4.45 10.24 8.80
C ALA A 75 4.29 9.07 9.80
N ILE A 76 4.33 7.82 9.32
CA ILE A 76 4.35 6.62 10.17
C ILE A 76 5.57 6.63 11.08
N SER A 77 6.77 6.85 10.53
CA SER A 77 8.01 6.93 11.31
C SER A 77 7.95 8.02 12.38
N ALA A 78 7.46 9.21 12.02
CA ALA A 78 7.30 10.32 12.96
C ALA A 78 6.30 10.01 14.07
N ALA A 79 5.18 9.35 13.75
CA ALA A 79 4.19 8.92 14.75
C ALA A 79 4.75 7.85 15.70
N ALA A 80 5.54 6.90 15.18
CA ALA A 80 6.21 5.89 16.01
C ALA A 80 7.24 6.52 16.96
N VAL A 81 8.07 7.44 16.47
CA VAL A 81 9.04 8.18 17.31
C VAL A 81 8.35 9.05 18.36
N ALA A 82 7.18 9.61 18.04
CA ALA A 82 6.40 10.43 18.95
C ALA A 82 5.49 9.62 19.90
N ALA A 83 5.47 8.29 19.79
CA ALA A 83 4.61 7.44 20.60
C ALA A 83 5.01 7.53 22.08
N VAL A 84 3.99 7.58 22.95
CA VAL A 84 4.17 7.64 24.41
C VAL A 84 3.33 6.57 25.09
N GLY A 85 3.59 6.35 26.38
CA GLY A 85 2.84 5.40 27.20
C GLY A 85 3.50 4.02 27.24
N GLU A 86 2.67 3.00 27.40
CA GLU A 86 3.09 1.64 27.66
C GLU A 86 2.46 0.67 26.68
N GLU A 87 3.19 -0.39 26.37
CA GLU A 87 2.65 -1.61 25.78
C GLU A 87 2.26 -2.61 26.86
N HIS A 88 1.04 -3.13 26.77
CA HIS A 88 0.51 -4.16 27.65
C HIS A 88 0.36 -5.46 26.86
N VAL A 89 1.04 -6.52 27.28
CA VAL A 89 0.98 -7.83 26.60
C VAL A 89 0.12 -8.79 27.41
N SER A 90 -0.88 -9.37 26.77
CA SER A 90 -1.74 -10.45 27.27
C SER A 90 -1.35 -11.76 26.59
N ARG A 91 -1.31 -12.86 27.34
CA ARG A 91 -1.06 -14.22 26.80
C ARG A 91 -2.19 -15.17 27.17
N PRO A 92 -3.35 -15.09 26.49
CA PRO A 92 -4.55 -15.84 26.89
C PRO A 92 -4.36 -17.35 27.03
N LEU A 93 -3.50 -17.93 26.19
CA LEU A 93 -3.28 -19.38 26.13
C LEU A 93 -2.38 -19.91 27.24
N THR A 94 -1.56 -19.07 27.88
CA THR A 94 -0.66 -19.48 28.96
C THR A 94 -1.09 -18.93 30.32
N ASP A 95 -1.49 -17.67 30.35
CA ASP A 95 -1.69 -16.90 31.59
C ASP A 95 -3.19 -16.74 31.91
N GLY A 96 -4.05 -17.09 30.95
CA GLY A 96 -5.50 -17.01 31.02
C GLY A 96 -6.05 -15.79 30.30
N PHE A 97 -7.28 -15.92 29.79
CA PHE A 97 -7.93 -14.83 29.08
C PHE A 97 -8.05 -13.59 29.96
N GLY A 98 -7.47 -12.49 29.47
CA GLY A 98 -7.60 -11.20 30.09
C GLY A 98 -6.69 -10.91 31.29
N SER A 99 -5.60 -11.68 31.43
CA SER A 99 -4.49 -11.33 32.31
C SER A 99 -3.42 -10.54 31.54
N ILE A 100 -2.85 -9.52 32.18
CA ILE A 100 -1.65 -8.86 31.66
C ILE A 100 -0.42 -9.65 32.10
N ALA A 101 0.32 -10.14 31.12
CA ALA A 101 1.53 -10.94 31.30
C ALA A 101 2.77 -10.07 31.48
N SER A 102 2.85 -8.94 30.78
CA SER A 102 3.92 -7.95 30.91
C SER A 102 3.48 -6.56 30.52
N VAL A 103 4.15 -5.56 31.08
CA VAL A 103 4.01 -4.14 30.74
C VAL A 103 5.41 -3.57 30.50
N MET A 104 5.58 -2.79 29.44
CA MET A 104 6.82 -2.08 29.15
C MET A 104 6.55 -0.71 28.52
N PRO A 105 7.49 0.23 28.55
CA PRO A 105 7.37 1.45 27.77
C PRO A 105 7.18 1.14 26.29
N ILE A 106 6.31 1.88 25.60
CA ILE A 106 6.03 1.59 24.18
C ILE A 106 7.26 1.73 23.28
N HIS A 107 8.21 2.61 23.63
CA HIS A 107 9.47 2.75 22.88
C HIS A 107 10.34 1.50 22.96
N ASP A 108 10.36 0.80 24.10
CA ASP A 108 11.09 -0.45 24.24
C ASP A 108 10.47 -1.55 23.34
N ALA A 109 9.15 -1.54 23.19
CA ALA A 109 8.45 -2.45 22.28
C ALA A 109 8.74 -2.12 20.80
N ILE A 110 8.67 -0.83 20.43
CA ILE A 110 9.01 -0.35 19.08
C ILE A 110 10.46 -0.69 18.72
N ASP A 111 11.40 -0.52 19.65
CA ASP A 111 12.82 -0.83 19.42
C ASP A 111 13.09 -2.34 19.37
N ALA A 112 12.24 -3.16 19.99
CA ALA A 112 12.34 -4.62 19.97
C ALA A 112 11.82 -5.23 18.66
N GLU A 113 10.87 -4.57 17.98
CA GLU A 113 10.40 -4.97 16.66
C GLU A 113 11.27 -4.34 15.56
N GLU A 114 11.88 -5.17 14.70
CA GLU A 114 12.54 -4.66 13.49
C GLU A 114 11.49 -4.17 12.49
N GLY A 115 11.06 -2.91 12.63
CA GLY A 115 10.20 -2.25 11.65
C GLY A 115 10.95 -1.79 10.40
N MET A 116 10.19 -1.32 9.42
CA MET A 116 10.77 -0.68 8.25
C MET A 116 11.37 0.69 8.62
N ALA A 117 10.70 1.47 9.49
CA ALA A 117 10.91 2.91 9.67
C ALA A 117 12.29 3.27 10.24
N ASN A 118 12.86 2.37 11.04
CA ASN A 118 14.13 2.58 11.75
C ASN A 118 15.31 1.85 11.09
N ARG A 119 15.17 1.39 9.84
CA ARG A 119 16.23 0.69 9.13
C ARG A 119 17.34 1.66 8.70
N ALA A 120 18.58 1.17 8.73
CA ALA A 120 19.73 1.93 8.21
C ALA A 120 19.71 2.09 6.68
N VAL A 121 19.01 1.19 5.98
CA VAL A 121 18.83 1.20 4.52
C VAL A 121 17.44 0.67 4.20
N GLY A 122 16.75 1.36 3.31
CA GLY A 122 15.42 1.03 2.84
C GLY A 122 14.32 1.34 3.87
N PRO A 123 13.10 0.87 3.60
CA PRO A 123 12.65 0.17 2.41
C PRO A 123 12.87 1.02 1.15
N LEU A 124 13.10 0.36 0.01
CA LEU A 124 13.20 1.06 -1.27
C LEU A 124 11.82 1.28 -1.86
N ILE A 125 11.46 2.53 -2.10
CA ILE A 125 10.18 2.89 -2.72
C ILE A 125 10.41 3.10 -4.21
N ILE A 126 9.71 2.33 -5.03
CA ILE A 126 9.81 2.38 -6.49
C ILE A 126 8.52 2.96 -7.07
N GLY A 127 8.63 4.12 -7.71
CA GLY A 127 7.55 4.73 -8.51
C GLY A 127 7.81 4.56 -10.01
N CYS A 128 6.75 4.38 -10.79
CA CYS A 128 6.84 4.22 -12.23
C CYS A 128 5.68 4.91 -12.96
N ASP A 129 5.97 5.43 -14.15
CA ASP A 129 4.98 5.97 -15.08
C ASP A 129 5.34 5.64 -16.53
N SER A 130 4.34 5.50 -17.41
CA SER A 130 4.57 5.04 -18.78
C SER A 130 3.65 5.73 -19.78
N MET A 131 4.21 6.15 -20.91
CA MET A 131 3.48 6.78 -22.02
C MET A 131 4.01 6.29 -23.36
N PHE A 132 3.11 6.06 -24.31
CA PHE A 132 3.48 5.70 -25.69
C PHE A 132 3.47 6.94 -26.58
N GLU A 133 4.56 7.23 -27.26
CA GLU A 133 4.71 8.36 -28.15
C GLU A 133 4.72 7.91 -29.61
N LEU A 134 3.88 8.55 -30.44
CA LEU A 134 3.88 8.36 -31.90
C LEU A 134 3.84 9.73 -32.57
N ASP A 135 4.78 9.99 -33.48
CA ASP A 135 4.96 11.31 -34.13
C ASP A 135 5.06 12.50 -33.16
N GLY A 136 5.65 12.29 -31.99
CA GLY A 136 5.78 13.31 -30.95
C GLY A 136 4.50 13.55 -30.12
N VAL A 137 3.45 12.75 -30.31
CA VAL A 137 2.21 12.82 -29.54
C VAL A 137 2.17 11.71 -28.48
N PRO A 138 2.03 12.03 -27.18
CA PRO A 138 1.92 11.04 -26.12
C PRO A 138 0.49 10.48 -26.00
N TYR A 139 0.40 9.16 -25.84
CA TYR A 139 -0.82 8.40 -25.64
C TYR A 139 -0.74 7.63 -24.32
N GLY A 140 -1.59 8.03 -23.37
CA GLY A 140 -1.85 7.29 -22.13
C GLY A 140 -2.83 6.13 -22.37
N LYS A 141 -3.64 5.79 -21.36
CA LYS A 141 -4.70 4.79 -21.49
C LYS A 141 -5.88 5.32 -22.32
N PRO A 142 -6.51 4.52 -23.19
CA PRO A 142 -7.63 5.00 -24.03
C PRO A 142 -8.97 5.04 -23.30
N HIS A 143 -9.19 4.16 -22.31
CA HIS A 143 -10.41 3.97 -21.51
C HIS A 143 -11.71 3.66 -22.27
N THR A 144 -11.77 3.97 -23.57
CA THR A 144 -12.95 3.76 -24.40
C THR A 144 -12.59 2.95 -25.64
N VAL A 145 -13.56 2.15 -26.08
CA VAL A 145 -13.48 1.38 -27.33
C VAL A 145 -13.23 2.29 -28.54
N ALA A 146 -13.79 3.51 -28.55
CA ALA A 146 -13.59 4.46 -29.63
C ALA A 146 -12.13 4.93 -29.72
N HIS A 147 -11.55 5.37 -28.61
CA HIS A 147 -10.15 5.82 -28.56
C HIS A 147 -9.18 4.66 -28.82
N ALA A 148 -9.46 3.46 -28.31
CA ALA A 148 -8.60 2.29 -28.56
C ALA A 148 -8.55 1.96 -30.06
N ARG A 149 -9.71 1.96 -30.75
CA ARG A 149 -9.79 1.72 -32.19
C ARG A 149 -9.02 2.75 -32.99
N GLU A 150 -9.20 4.03 -32.69
CA GLU A 150 -8.49 5.12 -33.37
C GLU A 150 -6.97 4.96 -33.23
N ARG A 151 -6.49 4.69 -32.01
CA ARG A 151 -5.06 4.52 -31.73
C ARG A 151 -4.49 3.27 -32.39
N LEU A 152 -5.17 2.13 -32.31
CA LEU A 152 -4.74 0.90 -33.00
C LEU A 152 -4.69 1.09 -34.51
N ALA A 153 -5.69 1.75 -35.11
CA ALA A 153 -5.66 2.06 -36.55
C ALA A 153 -4.48 2.98 -36.91
N LEU A 154 -4.15 3.94 -36.05
CA LEU A 154 -3.03 4.85 -36.23
C LEU A 154 -1.67 4.14 -36.11
N MET A 155 -1.51 3.19 -35.19
CA MET A 155 -0.24 2.50 -34.93
C MET A 155 0.11 1.42 -35.96
N ARG A 156 -0.89 0.85 -36.65
CA ARG A 156 -0.74 -0.23 -37.63
C ARG A 156 0.41 0.00 -38.62
N GLY A 157 1.36 -0.93 -38.67
CA GLY A 157 2.50 -0.88 -39.60
C GLY A 157 3.50 0.24 -39.31
N ARG A 158 3.41 0.91 -38.15
CA ARG A 158 4.26 2.05 -37.79
C ARG A 158 5.14 1.72 -36.59
N THR A 159 6.11 2.59 -36.35
CA THR A 159 6.99 2.54 -35.19
C THR A 159 6.74 3.75 -34.31
N GLY A 160 6.58 3.54 -33.00
CA GLY A 160 6.55 4.59 -31.98
C GLY A 160 7.49 4.27 -30.83
N THR A 161 7.62 5.19 -29.88
CA THR A 161 8.52 5.05 -28.73
C THR A 161 7.71 4.94 -27.45
N LEU A 162 7.87 3.87 -26.70
CA LEU A 162 7.36 3.82 -25.33
C LEU A 162 8.42 4.38 -24.38
N TRP A 163 8.02 5.34 -23.56
CA TRP A 163 8.83 5.88 -22.46
C TRP A 163 8.29 5.36 -21.13
N THR A 164 9.17 4.87 -20.28
CA THR A 164 8.83 4.52 -18.90
C THR A 164 9.78 5.23 -17.93
N GLY A 165 9.21 6.05 -17.06
CA GLY A 165 9.90 6.73 -15.99
C GLY A 165 10.01 5.85 -14.74
N HIS A 166 11.13 5.95 -14.05
CA HIS A 166 11.43 5.26 -12.81
C HIS A 166 11.90 6.27 -11.78
N CYS A 167 11.45 6.10 -10.54
CA CYS A 167 12.00 6.76 -9.37
C CYS A 167 12.28 5.70 -8.31
N VAL A 168 13.46 5.75 -7.70
CA VAL A 168 13.80 4.95 -6.52
C VAL A 168 14.14 5.90 -5.39
N ILE A 169 13.50 5.69 -4.24
CA ILE A 169 13.77 6.40 -2.99
C ILE A 169 14.28 5.39 -1.98
N ASP A 170 15.40 5.68 -1.34
CA ASP A 170 15.80 5.02 -0.09
C ASP A 170 15.14 5.74 1.08
N ALA A 171 14.15 5.09 1.71
CA ALA A 171 13.36 5.74 2.76
C ALA A 171 14.18 6.07 4.02
N ALA A 172 15.27 5.35 4.29
CA ALA A 172 16.13 5.60 5.44
C ALA A 172 16.88 6.93 5.32
N THR A 173 17.34 7.28 4.10
CA THR A 173 18.15 8.49 3.86
C THR A 173 17.37 9.61 3.19
N GLY A 174 16.21 9.31 2.60
CA GLY A 174 15.46 10.20 1.72
C GLY A 174 16.13 10.44 0.36
N SER A 175 17.22 9.73 0.06
CA SER A 175 17.92 9.84 -1.21
C SER A 175 17.04 9.34 -2.34
N MET A 176 16.95 10.11 -3.42
CA MET A 176 16.00 9.87 -4.49
C MET A 176 16.61 10.13 -5.86
N ILE A 177 16.44 9.17 -6.78
CA ILE A 177 16.94 9.25 -8.14
C ILE A 177 15.83 8.88 -9.12
N SER A 178 15.67 9.66 -10.19
CA SER A 178 14.65 9.41 -11.21
C SER A 178 15.23 9.53 -12.62
N ARG A 179 14.89 8.60 -13.50
CA ARG A 179 15.30 8.55 -14.92
C ARG A 179 14.20 7.91 -15.76
N ALA A 180 14.35 7.93 -17.09
CA ALA A 180 13.44 7.25 -18.00
C ALA A 180 14.21 6.24 -18.87
N SER A 181 13.62 5.05 -19.05
CA SER A 181 13.98 4.12 -20.11
C SER A 181 13.06 4.31 -21.32
N HIS A 182 13.46 3.76 -22.47
CA HIS A 182 12.64 3.77 -23.66
C HIS A 182 12.86 2.52 -24.52
N ALA A 183 11.87 2.24 -25.37
CA ALA A 183 11.98 1.27 -26.44
C ALA A 183 11.15 1.72 -27.66
N GLU A 184 11.72 1.54 -28.84
CA GLU A 184 10.99 1.66 -30.10
C GLU A 184 10.21 0.37 -30.35
N VAL A 185 8.91 0.50 -30.66
CA VAL A 185 7.99 -0.61 -30.90
C VAL A 185 7.45 -0.47 -32.31
N THR A 186 7.72 -1.47 -33.14
CA THR A 186 7.22 -1.56 -34.52
C THR A 186 6.03 -2.52 -34.57
N PHE A 187 4.88 -2.02 -35.01
CA PHE A 187 3.65 -2.77 -35.08
C PHE A 187 3.46 -3.45 -36.43
N ALA A 188 2.85 -4.62 -36.39
CA ALA A 188 2.45 -5.35 -37.58
C ALA A 188 1.38 -4.59 -38.39
N ASN A 189 1.25 -4.95 -39.66
CA ASN A 189 0.15 -4.48 -40.50
C ASN A 189 -1.11 -5.37 -40.32
N TYR A 190 -1.70 -5.32 -39.12
CA TYR A 190 -2.91 -6.07 -38.76
C TYR A 190 -4.18 -5.54 -39.44
N SER A 191 -5.23 -6.34 -39.53
CA SER A 191 -6.50 -5.96 -40.18
C SER A 191 -7.44 -5.17 -39.26
N ASP A 192 -8.51 -4.59 -39.81
CA ASP A 192 -9.57 -3.96 -38.99
C ASP A 192 -10.29 -5.01 -38.13
N ASP A 193 -10.47 -6.23 -38.65
CA ASP A 193 -11.04 -7.35 -37.89
C ASP A 193 -10.16 -7.74 -36.69
N ASP A 194 -8.83 -7.67 -36.82
CA ASP A 194 -7.91 -7.93 -35.71
C ASP A 194 -8.03 -6.86 -34.62
N ILE A 195 -8.18 -5.58 -35.01
CA ILE A 195 -8.42 -4.47 -34.07
C ILE A 195 -9.69 -4.75 -33.25
N GLU A 196 -10.81 -5.08 -33.91
CA GLU A 196 -12.06 -5.33 -33.20
C GLU A 196 -11.97 -6.53 -32.26
N ARG A 197 -11.31 -7.62 -32.68
CA ARG A 197 -11.09 -8.79 -31.84
C ARG A 197 -10.19 -8.47 -30.65
N TYR A 198 -9.14 -7.68 -30.85
CA TYR A 198 -8.26 -7.29 -29.77
C TYR A 198 -8.99 -6.40 -28.75
N ILE A 199 -9.75 -5.40 -29.20
CA ILE A 199 -10.58 -4.56 -28.33
C ILE A 199 -11.60 -5.40 -27.55
N ALA A 200 -12.19 -6.43 -28.16
CA ALA A 200 -13.13 -7.33 -27.49
C ALA A 200 -12.51 -8.11 -26.31
N THR A 201 -11.18 -8.23 -26.22
CA THR A 201 -10.51 -8.80 -25.04
C THR A 201 -10.55 -7.87 -23.83
N GLY A 202 -10.79 -6.58 -24.03
CA GLY A 202 -10.72 -5.53 -23.00
C GLY A 202 -9.29 -5.06 -22.66
N GLU A 203 -8.25 -5.83 -23.00
CA GLU A 203 -6.84 -5.48 -22.70
C GLU A 203 -6.43 -4.08 -23.20
N PRO A 204 -6.77 -3.63 -24.43
CA PRO A 204 -6.33 -2.33 -24.94
C PRO A 204 -6.85 -1.15 -24.14
N LEU A 205 -7.94 -1.31 -23.38
CA LEU A 205 -8.65 -0.19 -22.74
C LEU A 205 -7.87 0.39 -21.55
N GLU A 206 -7.10 -0.45 -20.87
CA GLU A 206 -6.51 -0.16 -19.55
C GLU A 206 -4.99 0.01 -19.55
N VAL A 207 -4.36 0.01 -20.73
CA VAL A 207 -2.90 0.03 -20.90
C VAL A 207 -2.43 1.22 -21.73
N ALA A 208 -1.24 1.74 -21.41
CA ALA A 208 -0.65 2.86 -22.15
C ALA A 208 -0.39 2.45 -23.60
N GLY A 209 -0.74 3.33 -24.55
CA GLY A 209 -0.59 3.00 -25.98
C GLY A 209 -1.58 1.97 -26.52
N SER A 210 -2.47 1.38 -25.71
CA SER A 210 -3.45 0.35 -26.12
C SER A 210 -2.82 -0.99 -26.53
N PHE A 211 -1.64 -1.33 -26.02
CA PHE A 211 -1.01 -2.64 -26.23
C PHE A 211 -0.26 -3.14 -24.98
N THR A 212 0.00 -4.45 -24.93
CA THR A 212 0.94 -5.07 -23.97
C THR A 212 1.97 -5.91 -24.73
N LEU A 213 3.15 -6.10 -24.15
CA LEU A 213 4.17 -6.98 -24.72
C LEU A 213 3.96 -8.45 -24.32
N ASP A 214 3.48 -8.68 -23.11
CA ASP A 214 3.33 -9.97 -22.45
C ASP A 214 1.88 -10.50 -22.41
N GLY A 215 0.95 -9.79 -23.06
CA GLY A 215 -0.45 -10.18 -23.22
C GLY A 215 -0.87 -10.39 -24.68
N PHE A 216 -2.15 -10.16 -24.98
CA PHE A 216 -2.73 -10.36 -26.32
C PHE A 216 -2.10 -9.44 -27.38
N GLY A 217 -1.71 -8.23 -26.98
CA GLY A 217 -1.09 -7.24 -27.86
C GLY A 217 0.25 -7.68 -28.46
N GLY A 218 0.98 -8.58 -27.77
CA GLY A 218 2.32 -9.00 -28.17
C GLY A 218 2.38 -9.64 -29.57
N ALA A 219 1.29 -10.29 -30.01
CA ALA A 219 1.19 -10.88 -31.34
C ALA A 219 1.16 -9.85 -32.48
N PHE A 220 0.92 -8.57 -32.18
CA PHE A 220 0.84 -7.47 -33.14
C PHE A 220 2.12 -6.61 -33.18
N ILE A 221 3.20 -7.06 -32.53
CA ILE A 221 4.49 -6.36 -32.48
C ILE A 221 5.49 -7.12 -33.37
N ASP A 222 5.95 -6.47 -34.44
CA ASP A 222 6.93 -7.04 -35.39
C ASP A 222 8.38 -6.85 -34.91
N GLY A 223 8.65 -5.83 -34.09
CA GLY A 223 10.01 -5.55 -33.66
C GLY A 223 10.10 -4.60 -32.47
N ILE A 224 11.13 -4.82 -31.65
CA ILE A 224 11.45 -3.99 -30.49
C ILE A 224 12.93 -3.64 -30.54
N GLN A 225 13.25 -2.36 -30.35
CA GLN A 225 14.61 -1.88 -30.18
C GLN A 225 14.71 -1.04 -28.91
N GLY A 226 15.55 -1.44 -27.95
CA GLY A 226 15.70 -0.75 -26.67
C GLY A 226 15.42 -1.69 -25.49
N ASP A 227 14.61 -1.24 -24.53
CA ASP A 227 14.33 -1.95 -23.27
C ASP A 227 12.94 -2.62 -23.24
N PRO A 228 12.86 -3.95 -23.40
CA PRO A 228 11.58 -4.67 -23.38
C PRO A 228 10.88 -4.68 -22.02
N SER A 229 11.62 -4.69 -20.91
CA SER A 229 11.02 -4.69 -19.56
C SER A 229 10.32 -3.35 -19.27
N GLY A 230 10.90 -2.25 -19.76
CA GLY A 230 10.27 -0.94 -19.79
C GLY A 230 8.94 -0.94 -20.55
N ILE A 231 8.74 -1.82 -21.54
CA ILE A 231 7.47 -1.97 -22.26
C ILE A 231 6.37 -2.59 -21.40
N ILE A 232 6.71 -3.61 -20.62
CA ILE A 232 5.78 -4.25 -19.68
C ILE A 232 5.36 -3.26 -18.59
N GLY A 233 6.26 -2.33 -18.22
CA GLY A 233 5.95 -1.17 -17.40
C GLY A 233 6.99 -0.82 -16.33
N LEU A 234 8.05 -1.62 -16.20
CA LEU A 234 9.17 -1.40 -15.29
C LEU A 234 10.48 -1.91 -15.90
N SER A 235 11.49 -1.06 -15.98
CA SER A 235 12.79 -1.37 -16.54
C SER A 235 13.70 -1.99 -15.49
N LEU A 236 13.88 -3.31 -15.51
CA LEU A 236 14.79 -3.96 -14.56
C LEU A 236 16.24 -3.44 -14.69
N PRO A 237 16.80 -3.24 -15.91
CA PRO A 237 18.15 -2.70 -16.04
C PRO A 237 18.28 -1.28 -15.49
N LEU A 238 17.31 -0.39 -15.73
CA LEU A 238 17.37 0.98 -15.22
C LEU A 238 17.13 1.01 -13.72
N THR A 239 16.12 0.29 -13.20
CA THR A 239 15.88 0.21 -11.75
C THR A 239 17.12 -0.31 -11.02
N ARG A 240 17.80 -1.35 -11.52
CA ARG A 240 19.08 -1.82 -10.97
C ARG A 240 20.13 -0.70 -10.92
N GLN A 241 20.30 0.06 -12.00
CA GLN A 241 21.25 1.18 -12.03
C GLN A 241 20.91 2.26 -10.99
N LEU A 242 19.62 2.59 -10.83
CA LEU A 242 19.19 3.57 -9.83
C LEU A 242 19.46 3.09 -8.40
N VAL A 243 19.22 1.80 -8.11
CA VAL A 243 19.53 1.18 -6.82
C VAL A 243 21.03 1.16 -6.54
N GLU A 244 21.85 0.83 -7.56
CA GLU A 244 23.32 0.86 -7.45
C GLU A 244 23.86 2.28 -7.24
N GLU A 245 23.23 3.30 -7.85
CA GLU A 245 23.58 4.71 -7.66
C GLU A 245 23.25 5.21 -6.24
N LEU A 246 22.28 4.59 -5.56
CA LEU A 246 22.02 4.78 -4.13
C LEU A 246 22.99 4.01 -3.21
N GLY A 247 23.95 3.27 -3.78
CA GLY A 247 24.94 2.50 -3.03
C GLY A 247 24.44 1.13 -2.53
N ILE A 248 23.34 0.63 -3.08
CA ILE A 248 22.71 -0.64 -2.68
C ILE A 248 22.93 -1.69 -3.77
N SER A 249 23.23 -2.93 -3.39
CA SER A 249 23.32 -4.02 -4.38
C SER A 249 21.92 -4.47 -4.77
N TRP A 250 21.68 -4.67 -6.06
CA TRP A 250 20.43 -5.23 -6.56
C TRP A 250 20.07 -6.59 -5.94
N THR A 251 21.09 -7.41 -5.68
CA THR A 251 20.89 -8.73 -5.07
C THR A 251 20.45 -8.66 -3.61
N ASP A 252 20.63 -7.52 -2.95
CA ASP A 252 20.13 -7.31 -1.58
C ASP A 252 18.60 -7.17 -1.55
N LEU A 253 17.97 -6.96 -2.72
CA LEU A 253 16.51 -6.88 -2.84
C LEU A 253 15.84 -8.25 -2.99
N TRP A 254 16.61 -9.32 -3.23
CA TRP A 254 16.04 -10.65 -3.42
C TRP A 254 15.50 -11.22 -2.11
N ASN A 255 14.19 -11.36 -2.05
CA ASN A 255 13.44 -11.83 -0.88
C ASN A 255 12.52 -13.02 -1.20
N LEU A 256 12.70 -13.63 -2.37
CA LEU A 256 11.98 -14.83 -2.80
C LEU A 256 12.94 -16.01 -2.93
N ASP A 257 12.53 -17.17 -2.42
CA ASP A 257 13.21 -18.41 -2.77
C ASP A 257 12.72 -19.00 -4.10
N ARG A 258 13.40 -20.05 -4.59
CA ARG A 258 13.09 -20.69 -5.88
C ARG A 258 11.75 -21.42 -5.88
N ASP A 259 11.31 -21.92 -4.74
CA ASP A 259 10.06 -22.68 -4.64
C ASP A 259 8.87 -21.73 -4.59
N GLU A 260 9.02 -20.56 -3.96
CA GLU A 260 8.04 -19.47 -3.99
C GLU A 260 7.89 -18.83 -5.37
N GLN A 261 8.98 -18.73 -6.15
CA GLN A 261 8.91 -18.23 -7.53
C GLN A 261 8.20 -19.21 -8.48
N GLN A 262 8.31 -20.52 -8.22
CA GLN A 262 7.69 -21.58 -9.02
C GLN A 262 6.28 -21.95 -8.54
N GLY A 263 6.02 -21.72 -7.25
CA GLY A 263 4.70 -21.77 -6.64
C GLY A 263 3.78 -20.73 -7.28
N THR A 264 2.48 -21.00 -7.21
CA THR A 264 1.40 -20.23 -7.84
C THR A 264 1.68 -18.71 -7.77
N GLY A 265 1.56 -18.00 -8.90
CA GLY A 265 2.04 -16.62 -9.05
C GLY A 265 1.56 -15.62 -7.99
N TYR A 266 2.15 -14.42 -7.96
CA TYR A 266 1.88 -13.36 -6.97
C TYR A 266 0.38 -13.25 -6.61
N GLY A 267 0.04 -13.52 -5.35
CA GLY A 267 -1.32 -13.41 -4.81
C GLY A 267 -2.21 -14.65 -4.90
N SER A 268 -1.65 -15.83 -5.16
CA SER A 268 -2.39 -17.10 -5.28
C SER A 268 -2.69 -17.82 -3.95
N GLY A 269 -3.01 -17.06 -2.89
CA GLY A 269 -3.60 -17.60 -1.67
C GLY A 269 -4.93 -18.31 -1.98
N LYS A 270 -5.23 -19.40 -1.24
CA LYS A 270 -6.41 -20.26 -1.43
C LYS A 270 -7.73 -19.46 -1.50
N ALA A 271 -8.59 -19.86 -2.46
CA ALA A 271 -10.02 -19.58 -2.59
C ALA A 271 -10.51 -18.28 -1.92
N VAL A 272 -10.50 -17.19 -2.70
CA VAL A 272 -11.27 -15.97 -2.43
C VAL A 272 -12.75 -16.36 -2.26
N ASP A 273 -13.39 -15.95 -1.16
CA ASP A 273 -14.85 -16.05 -1.01
C ASP A 273 -15.48 -15.42 -2.27
N PRO A 274 -16.40 -16.08 -2.99
CA PRO A 274 -17.05 -15.51 -4.18
C PRO A 274 -17.75 -14.16 -3.93
N LYS A 275 -17.90 -13.73 -2.66
CA LYS A 275 -18.41 -12.41 -2.26
C LYS A 275 -17.33 -11.36 -1.96
N ALA A 276 -16.06 -11.73 -1.82
CA ALA A 276 -14.98 -10.76 -1.62
C ALA A 276 -14.67 -10.02 -2.93
N PRO A 277 -14.24 -8.74 -2.87
CA PRO A 277 -13.89 -7.96 -4.05
C PRO A 277 -12.83 -8.68 -4.90
N ARG A 278 -13.03 -8.69 -6.23
CA ARG A 278 -12.11 -9.37 -7.17
C ARG A 278 -10.74 -8.69 -7.29
N ASP A 279 -10.64 -7.45 -6.83
CA ASP A 279 -9.45 -6.61 -6.98
C ASP A 279 -8.58 -6.52 -5.72
N ASN A 280 -8.88 -7.30 -4.66
CA ASN A 280 -8.00 -7.36 -3.47
C ASN A 280 -6.63 -7.93 -3.87
N VAL A 281 -5.61 -7.05 -3.87
CA VAL A 281 -4.22 -7.44 -4.07
C VAL A 281 -3.74 -8.09 -2.78
N ASN A 282 -3.66 -9.42 -2.75
CA ASN A 282 -3.01 -10.14 -1.65
C ASN A 282 -1.57 -9.61 -1.47
N GLN A 283 -1.33 -8.94 -0.37
CA GLN A 283 -0.05 -8.34 0.02
C GLN A 283 0.85 -9.39 0.67
N PRO A 284 2.18 -9.16 0.70
CA PRO A 284 3.07 -9.92 1.59
C PRO A 284 2.61 -9.70 3.04
N GLY A 285 2.44 -10.79 3.80
CA GLY A 285 1.82 -10.79 5.12
C GLY A 285 0.34 -11.22 5.11
N ASP A 286 -0.36 -11.19 3.98
CA ASP A 286 -1.75 -11.65 3.91
C ASP A 286 -1.86 -13.18 3.90
N GLY A 287 -2.82 -13.69 4.66
CA GLY A 287 -3.15 -15.10 4.68
C GLY A 287 -3.70 -15.57 6.01
N PHE A 288 -4.21 -16.81 6.02
CA PHE A 288 -4.69 -17.45 7.24
C PHE A 288 -3.60 -18.31 7.88
N ILE A 289 -3.41 -18.13 9.18
CA ILE A 289 -2.58 -18.99 10.03
C ILE A 289 -3.46 -19.79 11.01
N ASP A 290 -3.14 -21.07 11.20
CA ASP A 290 -3.78 -21.91 12.20
C ASP A 290 -3.17 -21.61 13.58
N CYS A 291 -4.00 -21.20 14.53
CA CYS A 291 -3.57 -20.75 15.85
C CYS A 291 -3.66 -21.85 16.90
N ALA A 292 -2.79 -21.79 17.91
CA ALA A 292 -2.83 -22.68 19.07
C ALA A 292 -4.14 -22.59 19.88
N CYS A 293 -4.91 -21.52 19.72
CA CYS A 293 -6.24 -21.37 20.31
C CYS A 293 -7.32 -22.23 19.62
N GLY A 294 -7.01 -22.88 18.50
CA GLY A 294 -7.94 -23.69 17.71
C GLY A 294 -8.72 -22.93 16.65
N HIS A 295 -8.49 -21.62 16.48
CA HIS A 295 -9.08 -20.78 15.44
C HIS A 295 -8.05 -20.42 14.36
N LYS A 296 -8.55 -19.86 13.25
CA LYS A 296 -7.71 -19.26 12.21
C LYS A 296 -7.68 -17.75 12.41
N HIS A 297 -6.51 -17.16 12.24
CA HIS A 297 -6.33 -15.72 12.22
C HIS A 297 -5.84 -15.26 10.86
N TRP A 298 -6.24 -14.05 10.46
CA TRP A 298 -5.74 -13.37 9.26
C TRP A 298 -4.47 -12.60 9.60
N GLY A 299 -3.52 -12.56 8.66
CA GLY A 299 -2.21 -11.95 8.84
C GLY A 299 -1.16 -12.96 9.29
N LEU A 300 -0.25 -13.31 8.39
CA LEU A 300 0.83 -14.29 8.62
C LEU A 300 1.88 -13.77 9.61
N ASN A 301 2.06 -12.45 9.69
CA ASN A 301 2.98 -11.79 10.61
C ASN A 301 2.27 -11.21 11.85
N GLY A 302 1.00 -11.56 12.06
CA GLY A 302 0.12 -10.86 12.99
C GLY A 302 -0.81 -9.87 12.29
N ALA A 303 -1.65 -9.21 13.07
CA ALA A 303 -2.51 -8.13 12.61
C ALA A 303 -2.53 -7.00 13.63
N SER A 304 -2.90 -5.81 13.18
CA SER A 304 -2.76 -4.61 13.98
C SER A 304 -3.74 -3.52 13.55
N GLY A 305 -4.23 -2.73 14.50
CA GLY A 305 -5.18 -1.66 14.23
C GLY A 305 -5.13 -0.52 15.24
N VAL A 306 -5.73 0.62 14.88
CA VAL A 306 -5.74 1.82 15.72
C VAL A 306 -7.10 2.01 16.38
N LEU A 307 -7.13 1.96 17.71
CA LEU A 307 -8.27 2.36 18.52
C LEU A 307 -8.18 3.86 18.80
N LEU A 308 -8.70 4.65 17.87
CA LEU A 308 -8.68 6.11 17.93
C LEU A 308 -9.84 6.64 18.77
N CYS A 309 -9.54 7.51 19.73
CA CYS A 309 -10.53 8.22 20.54
C CYS A 309 -10.47 9.73 20.31
N ARG A 310 -11.65 10.37 20.33
CA ARG A 310 -11.82 11.82 20.37
C ARG A 310 -12.02 12.26 21.81
N ARG A 311 -11.40 13.40 22.16
CA ARG A 311 -11.50 13.99 23.49
C ARG A 311 -12.14 15.36 23.43
N ASP A 312 -12.88 15.70 24.48
CA ASP A 312 -13.39 17.04 24.68
C ASP A 312 -12.21 18.01 24.95
N PRO A 313 -12.06 19.10 24.17
CA PRO A 313 -10.92 20.00 24.29
C PRO A 313 -10.82 20.75 25.63
N GLU A 314 -11.91 20.85 26.39
CA GLU A 314 -11.91 21.60 27.67
C GLU A 314 -11.66 20.68 28.87
N SER A 315 -12.34 19.54 28.92
CA SER A 315 -12.28 18.58 30.02
C SER A 315 -11.21 17.50 29.86
N GLY A 316 -10.76 17.23 28.62
CA GLY A 316 -9.85 16.13 28.31
C GLY A 316 -10.50 14.74 28.35
N GLU A 317 -11.79 14.65 28.70
CA GLU A 317 -12.54 13.40 28.75
C GLU A 317 -12.78 12.84 27.35
N ILE A 318 -12.80 11.51 27.23
CA ILE A 318 -13.09 10.85 25.96
C ILE A 318 -14.59 10.94 25.65
N THR A 319 -14.92 11.42 24.45
CA THR A 319 -16.30 11.56 23.99
C THR A 319 -16.71 10.41 23.08
N ASP A 320 -15.84 10.03 22.14
CA ASP A 320 -16.14 9.09 21.07
C ASP A 320 -14.94 8.18 20.78
N VAL A 321 -15.23 6.98 20.28
CA VAL A 321 -14.26 6.05 19.69
C VAL A 321 -14.60 5.85 18.22
N LEU A 322 -13.57 5.85 17.37
CA LEU A 322 -13.74 5.49 15.98
C LEU A 322 -13.85 3.97 15.84
N MET A 323 -14.93 3.51 15.22
CA MET A 323 -15.25 2.09 15.07
C MET A 323 -15.53 1.75 13.61
N GLN A 324 -15.14 0.55 13.19
CA GLN A 324 -15.44 -0.04 11.88
C GLN A 324 -16.59 -1.02 12.00
N HIS A 325 -17.64 -0.84 11.18
CA HIS A 325 -18.69 -1.85 11.00
C HIS A 325 -18.29 -2.78 9.85
N ARG A 326 -17.91 -4.00 10.18
CA ARG A 326 -17.25 -4.91 9.23
C ARG A 326 -18.21 -5.40 8.14
N ALA A 327 -17.72 -5.51 6.91
CA ALA A 327 -18.46 -6.08 5.79
C ALA A 327 -18.97 -7.48 6.10
N LEU A 328 -20.16 -7.82 5.58
CA LEU A 328 -20.84 -9.08 5.89
C LEU A 328 -20.07 -10.33 5.45
N TRP A 329 -19.15 -10.19 4.50
CA TRP A 329 -18.32 -11.28 3.98
C TRP A 329 -17.03 -11.49 4.78
N SER A 330 -16.66 -10.56 5.66
CA SER A 330 -15.48 -10.67 6.51
C SER A 330 -15.66 -11.69 7.65
N ALA A 331 -14.55 -12.05 8.31
CA ALA A 331 -14.61 -12.83 9.54
C ALA A 331 -15.48 -12.11 10.59
N GLU A 332 -16.47 -12.83 11.12
CA GLU A 332 -17.52 -12.30 12.02
C GLU A 332 -18.25 -11.06 11.46
N GLY A 333 -18.49 -11.01 10.14
CA GLY A 333 -19.09 -9.86 9.46
C GLY A 333 -20.37 -9.27 10.07
N GLY A 334 -20.54 -7.96 9.91
CA GLY A 334 -21.60 -7.16 10.52
C GLY A 334 -21.45 -6.92 12.02
N THR A 335 -20.28 -7.23 12.59
CA THR A 335 -19.87 -6.81 13.93
C THR A 335 -19.08 -5.51 13.87
N TRP A 336 -18.98 -4.83 15.00
CA TRP A 336 -18.19 -3.62 15.18
C TRP A 336 -16.82 -3.97 15.78
N GLY A 337 -15.77 -3.36 15.23
CA GLY A 337 -14.39 -3.59 15.66
C GLY A 337 -13.50 -2.38 15.41
N ILE A 338 -12.20 -2.62 15.56
CA ILE A 338 -11.14 -1.64 15.35
C ILE A 338 -10.73 -1.72 13.87
N PRO A 339 -10.63 -0.60 13.14
CA PRO A 339 -10.05 -0.62 11.80
C PRO A 339 -8.59 -1.08 11.87
N GLY A 340 -8.22 -2.01 11.01
CA GLY A 340 -6.94 -2.69 11.08
C GLY A 340 -6.88 -3.98 10.27
N GLY A 341 -5.67 -4.33 9.86
CA GLY A 341 -5.41 -5.42 8.93
C GLY A 341 -4.12 -6.16 9.25
N ALA A 342 -3.63 -6.93 8.27
CA ALA A 342 -2.45 -7.77 8.42
C ALA A 342 -1.17 -6.92 8.46
N THR A 343 -0.22 -7.30 9.32
CA THR A 343 1.11 -6.68 9.32
C THR A 343 1.91 -7.19 8.12
N ALA A 344 2.47 -6.28 7.31
CA ALA A 344 3.20 -6.64 6.11
C ALA A 344 4.61 -7.20 6.41
N ASP A 345 5.23 -7.88 5.44
CA ASP A 345 6.58 -8.43 5.62
C ASP A 345 7.60 -7.33 5.95
N GLY A 346 8.25 -7.43 7.11
CA GLY A 346 9.27 -6.47 7.58
C GLY A 346 8.71 -5.18 8.18
N GLU A 347 7.39 -5.07 8.31
CA GLU A 347 6.68 -4.00 9.01
C GLU A 347 6.57 -4.35 10.50
N SER A 348 6.69 -3.35 11.39
CA SER A 348 6.35 -3.52 12.81
C SER A 348 4.84 -3.50 13.02
N SER A 349 4.35 -4.00 14.16
CA SER A 349 2.94 -3.99 14.49
C SER A 349 2.37 -2.57 14.63
N LEU A 350 3.17 -1.60 15.10
CA LEU A 350 2.79 -0.19 15.13
C LEU A 350 2.72 0.42 13.71
N GLU A 351 3.72 0.14 12.86
CA GLU A 351 3.70 0.59 11.46
C GLU A 351 2.50 0.04 10.72
N GLY A 352 2.21 -1.26 10.92
CA GLY A 352 1.03 -1.93 10.38
C GLY A 352 -0.26 -1.28 10.84
N ALA A 353 -0.43 -1.02 12.13
CA ALA A 353 -1.63 -0.34 12.65
C ALA A 353 -1.84 1.03 12.01
N LEU A 354 -0.78 1.85 11.97
CA LEU A 354 -0.83 3.21 11.42
C LEU A 354 -1.14 3.20 9.92
N ARG A 355 -0.54 2.28 9.17
CA ARG A 355 -0.85 2.11 7.76
C ARG A 355 -2.28 1.63 7.53
N GLU A 356 -2.67 0.52 8.14
CA GLU A 356 -3.99 -0.11 7.92
C GLU A 356 -5.11 0.87 8.31
N SER A 357 -4.94 1.61 9.41
CA SER A 357 -5.92 2.61 9.80
C SER A 357 -6.06 3.78 8.80
N PHE A 358 -4.99 4.13 8.07
CA PHE A 358 -5.09 5.07 6.96
C PHE A 358 -5.80 4.44 5.76
N GLU A 359 -5.39 3.23 5.37
CA GLU A 359 -5.91 2.50 4.21
C GLU A 359 -7.41 2.19 4.34
N GLU A 360 -7.88 1.75 5.51
CA GLU A 360 -9.28 1.35 5.74
C GLU A 360 -10.19 2.50 6.18
N ALA A 361 -9.66 3.41 7.01
CA ALA A 361 -10.47 4.36 7.79
C ALA A 361 -10.08 5.84 7.61
N ASN A 362 -9.12 6.15 6.73
CA ASN A 362 -8.62 7.51 6.50
C ASN A 362 -8.04 8.18 7.76
N ILE A 363 -7.43 7.40 8.66
CA ILE A 363 -6.74 7.91 9.84
C ILE A 363 -5.29 8.23 9.48
N HIS A 364 -4.96 9.51 9.34
CA HIS A 364 -3.58 9.90 9.04
C HIS A 364 -2.72 9.89 10.31
N PRO A 365 -1.49 9.33 10.26
CA PRO A 365 -0.56 9.36 11.40
C PRO A 365 -0.23 10.78 11.91
N GLU A 366 -0.31 11.78 11.02
CA GLU A 366 -0.07 13.18 11.38
C GLU A 366 -1.19 13.78 12.25
N ASP A 367 -2.41 13.24 12.19
CA ASP A 367 -3.58 13.76 12.92
C ASP A 367 -3.75 13.13 14.32
N ILE A 368 -3.00 12.07 14.64
CA ILE A 368 -3.19 11.30 15.86
C ILE A 368 -1.91 11.26 16.71
N ALA A 369 -2.08 11.15 18.03
CA ALA A 369 -1.03 10.88 19.00
C ALA A 369 -1.17 9.43 19.48
N VAL A 370 -0.13 8.63 19.32
CA VAL A 370 -0.07 7.26 19.86
C VAL A 370 0.24 7.32 21.35
N VAL A 371 -0.62 6.74 22.17
CA VAL A 371 -0.60 6.87 23.64
C VAL A 371 -0.47 5.54 24.39
N GLY A 372 -0.25 4.46 23.67
CA GLY A 372 -0.01 3.12 24.21
C GLY A 372 -0.38 2.03 23.21
N SER A 373 -0.11 0.78 23.58
CA SER A 373 -0.52 -0.39 22.81
C SER A 373 -0.96 -1.52 23.73
N TYR A 374 -1.74 -2.44 23.17
CA TYR A 374 -2.10 -3.70 23.79
C TYR A 374 -1.91 -4.84 22.80
N VAL A 375 -1.15 -5.86 23.20
CA VAL A 375 -0.87 -7.04 22.39
C VAL A 375 -1.61 -8.23 22.97
N GLU A 376 -2.48 -8.84 22.17
CA GLU A 376 -3.01 -10.18 22.46
C GLU A 376 -2.14 -11.23 21.77
N ASP A 377 -1.29 -11.90 22.55
CA ASP A 377 -0.31 -12.88 22.07
C ASP A 377 -0.85 -14.31 22.20
N HIS A 378 -1.08 -14.95 21.06
CA HIS A 378 -1.51 -16.35 20.97
C HIS A 378 -0.37 -17.33 20.70
N GLY A 379 0.89 -16.88 20.68
CA GLY A 379 2.08 -17.68 20.40
C GLY A 379 2.55 -17.52 18.95
N PRO A 380 1.98 -18.26 17.97
CA PRO A 380 2.39 -18.14 16.57
C PRO A 380 1.74 -16.95 15.85
N TRP A 381 0.86 -16.21 16.53
CA TRP A 381 0.15 -15.05 16.01
C TRP A 381 -0.20 -14.11 17.15
N SER A 382 -0.24 -12.80 16.87
CA SER A 382 -0.70 -11.79 17.81
C SER A 382 -1.54 -10.73 17.11
N TYR A 383 -2.38 -10.04 17.90
CA TYR A 383 -3.04 -8.80 17.49
C TYR A 383 -2.54 -7.62 18.32
N THR A 384 -2.05 -6.57 17.68
CA THR A 384 -1.66 -5.32 18.35
C THR A 384 -2.72 -4.25 18.16
N THR A 385 -3.36 -3.84 19.26
CA THR A 385 -4.23 -2.66 19.31
C THR A 385 -3.41 -1.46 19.73
N VAL A 386 -3.30 -0.46 18.85
CA VAL A 386 -2.64 0.81 19.15
C VAL A 386 -3.66 1.80 19.67
N PHE A 387 -3.46 2.34 20.87
CA PHE A 387 -4.31 3.38 21.44
C PHE A 387 -3.86 4.74 20.94
N ALA A 388 -4.81 5.54 20.44
CA ALA A 388 -4.51 6.88 19.94
C ALA A 388 -5.58 7.89 20.32
N PHE A 389 -5.16 9.16 20.42
CA PHE A 389 -6.05 10.31 20.51
C PHE A 389 -5.87 11.22 19.28
N GLU A 390 -6.91 11.95 18.91
CA GLU A 390 -6.73 13.08 18.00
C GLU A 390 -5.75 14.09 18.61
N LYS A 391 -4.84 14.60 17.79
CA LYS A 391 -3.94 15.68 18.21
C LYS A 391 -4.72 16.98 18.42
N PRO A 392 -4.30 17.83 19.37
CA PRO A 392 -4.88 19.16 19.52
C PRO A 392 -4.87 19.96 18.21
N GLY A 393 -6.04 20.46 17.80
CA GLY A 393 -6.20 21.23 16.55
C GLY A 393 -6.35 20.38 15.28
N HIS A 394 -6.32 19.06 15.39
CA HIS A 394 -6.60 18.13 14.30
C HIS A 394 -8.01 17.54 14.46
N THR A 395 -8.62 17.20 13.34
CA THR A 395 -9.91 16.49 13.30
C THR A 395 -9.81 15.41 12.25
N VAL A 396 -9.97 14.16 12.68
CA VAL A 396 -10.04 12.99 11.82
C VAL A 396 -11.47 12.87 11.28
N GLU A 397 -11.56 12.93 9.95
CA GLU A 397 -12.77 12.72 9.18
C GLU A 397 -12.72 11.33 8.55
N PRO A 398 -13.30 10.32 9.22
CA PRO A 398 -13.17 8.93 8.81
C PRO A 398 -13.92 8.65 7.52
N ARG A 399 -13.38 7.74 6.71
CA ARG A 399 -14.03 7.27 5.48
C ARG A 399 -13.74 5.79 5.29
N ALA A 400 -14.77 5.03 4.92
CA ALA A 400 -14.58 3.69 4.37
C ALA A 400 -13.92 3.84 3.00
N ASN A 401 -12.65 3.48 2.91
CA ASN A 401 -11.84 3.61 1.71
C ASN A 401 -11.78 2.30 0.90
N ASP A 402 -12.30 1.21 1.46
CA ASP A 402 -12.37 -0.11 0.86
C ASP A 402 -13.76 -0.74 0.97
N ASP A 403 -13.91 -1.93 0.37
CA ASP A 403 -15.13 -2.75 0.43
C ASP A 403 -15.19 -3.65 1.68
N GLU A 404 -14.25 -3.51 2.62
CA GLU A 404 -14.15 -4.30 3.86
C GLU A 404 -15.00 -3.71 4.98
N SER A 405 -15.48 -2.48 4.80
CA SER A 405 -16.28 -1.73 5.76
C SER A 405 -17.69 -1.44 5.23
N LEU A 406 -18.73 -1.74 6.02
CA LEU A 406 -20.09 -1.22 5.77
C LEU A 406 -20.16 0.28 6.10
N GLU A 407 -19.50 0.67 7.19
CA GLU A 407 -19.30 2.05 7.59
C GLU A 407 -18.11 2.17 8.55
N ILE A 408 -17.51 3.36 8.60
CA ILE A 408 -16.60 3.80 9.65
C ILE A 408 -17.28 4.96 10.36
N ALA A 409 -17.42 4.89 11.68
CA ALA A 409 -18.19 5.88 12.43
C ALA A 409 -17.58 6.20 13.80
N TRP A 410 -17.75 7.46 14.20
CA TRP A 410 -17.57 7.88 15.59
C TRP A 410 -18.75 7.35 16.42
N VAL A 411 -18.44 6.56 17.44
CA VAL A 411 -19.40 5.98 18.38
C VAL A 411 -19.18 6.62 19.75
N PRO A 412 -20.24 7.12 20.43
CA PRO A 412 -20.10 7.64 21.79
C PRO A 412 -19.47 6.60 22.72
N PHE A 413 -18.46 7.02 23.49
CA PHE A 413 -17.60 6.13 24.27
C PHE A 413 -18.40 5.18 25.19
N ASP A 414 -19.46 5.70 25.82
CA ASP A 414 -20.34 4.94 26.73
C ASP A 414 -21.31 3.97 26.02
N LYS A 415 -21.40 4.03 24.69
CA LYS A 415 -22.29 3.17 23.88
C LYS A 415 -21.58 1.98 23.25
N VAL A 416 -20.24 1.97 23.20
CA VAL A 416 -19.47 0.91 22.52
C VAL A 416 -19.83 -0.48 23.05
N GLY A 417 -19.88 -0.66 24.38
CA GLY A 417 -20.24 -1.95 25.00
C GLY A 417 -21.66 -2.45 24.72
N SER A 418 -22.53 -1.61 24.12
CA SER A 418 -23.89 -1.98 23.71
C SER A 418 -23.99 -2.40 22.23
N LEU A 419 -22.93 -2.20 21.45
CA LEU A 419 -22.88 -2.62 20.06
C LEU A 419 -22.70 -4.14 19.94
N LYS A 420 -23.01 -4.66 18.75
CA LYS A 420 -22.64 -6.03 18.37
C LYS A 420 -21.14 -6.07 18.04
N LEU A 421 -20.30 -6.14 19.06
CA LEU A 421 -18.84 -6.15 18.90
C LEU A 421 -18.33 -7.48 18.34
N LEU A 422 -17.17 -7.43 17.68
CA LEU A 422 -16.34 -8.59 17.37
C LEU A 422 -16.03 -9.36 18.67
N THR A 423 -16.00 -10.70 18.66
CA THR A 423 -15.85 -11.51 19.88
C THR A 423 -14.61 -11.13 20.72
N ALA A 424 -13.46 -10.90 20.06
CA ALA A 424 -12.24 -10.44 20.72
C ALA A 424 -12.43 -9.05 21.34
N MET A 425 -12.93 -8.08 20.56
CA MET A 425 -13.21 -6.72 21.04
C MET A 425 -14.20 -6.70 22.21
N GLN A 426 -15.24 -7.55 22.19
CA GLN A 426 -16.17 -7.67 23.32
C GLN A 426 -15.48 -8.14 24.60
N THR A 427 -14.51 -9.04 24.47
CA THR A 427 -13.76 -9.61 25.59
C THR A 427 -12.80 -8.60 26.22
N ASP A 428 -12.17 -7.76 25.39
CA ASP A 428 -11.16 -6.79 25.84
C ASP A 428 -11.70 -5.40 26.14
N TRP A 429 -12.88 -5.03 25.60
CA TRP A 429 -13.44 -3.68 25.74
C TRP A 429 -13.46 -3.15 27.19
N PRO A 430 -13.87 -3.91 28.22
CA PRO A 430 -13.85 -3.39 29.58
C PRO A 430 -12.46 -2.91 30.05
N ARG A 431 -11.39 -3.59 29.61
CA ARG A 431 -10.01 -3.20 29.91
C ARG A 431 -9.55 -2.01 29.08
N PHE A 432 -9.90 -2.00 27.79
CA PHE A 432 -9.62 -0.86 26.93
C PHE A 432 -10.29 0.40 27.45
N GLU A 433 -11.54 0.29 27.91
CA GLU A 433 -12.29 1.40 28.50
C GLU A 433 -11.59 1.95 29.75
N GLU A 434 -11.24 1.09 30.71
CA GLU A 434 -10.52 1.48 31.92
C GLU A 434 -9.17 2.12 31.60
N ARG A 435 -8.40 1.51 30.68
CA ARG A 435 -7.07 1.98 30.30
C ARG A 435 -7.12 3.32 29.59
N LEU A 436 -8.02 3.49 28.61
CA LEU A 436 -8.17 4.74 27.87
C LEU A 436 -8.59 5.88 28.79
N ARG A 437 -9.48 5.64 29.77
CA ARG A 437 -9.84 6.64 30.80
C ARG A 437 -8.63 7.03 31.64
N GLN A 438 -7.83 6.05 32.08
CA GLN A 438 -6.61 6.32 32.85
C GLN A 438 -5.61 7.15 32.02
N ILE A 439 -5.36 6.75 30.78
CA ILE A 439 -4.46 7.50 29.88
C ILE A 439 -5.00 8.92 29.66
N ALA A 440 -6.30 9.09 29.40
CA ALA A 440 -6.89 10.41 29.19
C ALA A 440 -6.75 11.33 30.41
N ALA A 441 -6.89 10.79 31.63
CA ALA A 441 -6.70 11.54 32.87
C ALA A 441 -5.23 11.95 33.10
N ASP A 442 -4.27 11.13 32.66
CA ASP A 442 -2.84 11.36 32.85
C ASP A 442 -2.20 12.18 31.71
N TYR A 443 -2.85 12.26 30.54
CA TYR A 443 -2.33 12.90 29.34
C TYR A 443 -2.59 14.41 29.38
N GLU A 444 -1.60 15.19 29.83
CA GLU A 444 -1.58 16.66 29.72
C GLU A 444 -1.61 17.10 28.24
N GLN A 445 -2.41 18.13 27.92
CA GLN A 445 -2.70 18.58 26.54
C GLN A 445 -1.49 19.11 25.77
#